data_AF-A0AB35HIT7-F1
#
_entry.id   AF-A0AB35HIT7-F1
#
_cell.length_a   1.000
_cell.length_b   1.000
_cell.length_c   1.000
_cell.angle_alpha   90.00
_cell.angle_beta   90.00
_cell.angle_gamma   90.00
#
_symmetry.space_group_name_H-M   'P 1'
#
loop_
_entity.id
_entity.type
_entity.pdbx_description
1 polymer ?
#
loop_
_entity_poly.entity_id
_entity_poly.type
_entity_poly.pdbx_seq_one_letter_code
_entity_poly.pdbx_strand_id
1 'polypeptide(L)'
;MQERTLTTLIFGNVVIESNLRGAELRIYSEDWRGYQRRTDCGMTFRAPLDDIRGTVPERDLVALTEKFFEPAAAELEAHYPGGVERAQKELAEWLSATD
;
A
#
# COMPACT_ATOMS: atom_id res chain seq x y z
N MET A 1 -27.39 -9.15 5.80
CA MET A 1 -26.09 -9.11 5.11
C MET A 1 -25.60 -7.68 5.20
N GLN A 2 -24.36 -7.44 5.64
CA GLN A 2 -23.74 -6.10 5.58
C GLN A 2 -22.71 -6.13 4.46
N GLU A 3 -22.81 -5.18 3.54
CA GLU A 3 -21.87 -4.96 2.46
C GLU A 3 -20.90 -3.85 2.88
N ARG A 4 -19.61 -4.01 2.54
CA ARG A 4 -18.58 -3.02 2.86
C ARG A 4 -17.66 -2.85 1.65
N THR A 5 -17.49 -1.61 1.21
CA THR A 5 -16.50 -1.24 0.20
C THR A 5 -15.13 -1.21 0.85
N LEU A 6 -14.11 -1.74 0.18
CA LEU A 6 -12.73 -1.81 0.69
C LEU A 6 -11.80 -1.09 -0.28
N THR A 7 -11.01 -0.16 0.24
CA THR A 7 -10.07 0.61 -0.58
C THR A 7 -8.90 -0.24 -1.09
N THR A 8 -8.55 -0.02 -2.35
CA THR A 8 -7.35 -0.56 -3.00
C THR A 8 -6.53 0.59 -3.58
N LEU A 9 -5.24 0.64 -3.27
CA LEU A 9 -4.30 1.64 -3.80
C LEU A 9 -3.34 0.97 -4.79
N ILE A 10 -3.12 1.57 -5.95
CA ILE A 10 -2.36 0.98 -7.07
C ILE A 10 -1.15 1.85 -7.42
N PHE A 11 0.04 1.26 -7.34
CA PHE A 11 1.34 1.86 -7.65
C PHE A 11 2.06 1.02 -8.71
N GLY A 12 1.54 1.05 -9.94
CA GLY A 12 1.95 0.12 -10.99
C GLY A 12 1.55 -1.31 -10.62
N ASN A 13 2.50 -2.25 -10.64
CA ASN A 13 2.26 -3.64 -10.25
C ASN A 13 2.20 -3.86 -8.72
N VAL A 14 2.53 -2.83 -7.95
CA VAL A 14 2.51 -2.87 -6.48
C VAL A 14 1.17 -2.32 -5.99
N VAL A 15 0.43 -3.13 -5.25
CA VAL A 15 -0.95 -2.85 -4.84
C VAL A 15 -1.08 -3.01 -3.34
N ILE A 16 -1.80 -2.09 -2.71
CA ILE A 16 -2.20 -2.20 -1.31
C ILE A 16 -3.68 -2.55 -1.29
N GLU A 17 -4.01 -3.80 -0.95
CA GLU A 17 -5.38 -4.29 -0.93
C GLU A 17 -5.91 -4.33 0.50
N SER A 18 -6.97 -3.57 0.78
CA SER A 18 -7.72 -3.72 2.02
C SER A 18 -8.56 -4.99 2.00
N ASN A 19 -8.61 -5.65 3.15
CA ASN A 19 -9.50 -6.75 3.45
C ASN A 19 -10.12 -6.54 4.84
N LEU A 20 -11.05 -7.41 5.24
CA LEU A 20 -11.75 -7.27 6.52
C LEU A 20 -10.83 -7.33 7.76
N ARG A 21 -9.57 -7.78 7.62
CA ARG A 21 -8.60 -7.94 8.70
C ARG A 21 -7.46 -6.93 8.65
N GLY A 22 -7.37 -6.10 7.62
CA GLY A 22 -6.16 -5.32 7.40
C GLY A 22 -6.01 -4.77 6.00
N ALA A 23 -4.79 -4.35 5.67
CA ALA A 23 -4.37 -4.10 4.30
C ALA A 23 -2.99 -4.69 4.04
N GLU A 24 -2.85 -5.33 2.88
CA GLU A 24 -1.69 -6.14 2.49
C GLU A 24 -1.02 -5.55 1.25
N LEU A 25 0.32 -5.53 1.24
CA LEU A 25 1.10 -5.23 0.05
C LEU A 25 1.16 -6.45 -0.86
N ARG A 26 0.92 -6.22 -2.15
CA ARG A 26 0.85 -7.28 -3.18
C ARG A 26 1.59 -6.84 -4.43
N ILE A 27 2.34 -7.77 -5.02
CA ILE A 27 3.01 -7.55 -6.29
C ILE A 27 2.36 -8.46 -7.32
N TYR A 28 1.75 -7.86 -8.34
CA TYR A 28 1.15 -8.54 -9.48
C TYR A 28 2.15 -8.68 -10.63
N SER A 29 1.96 -9.67 -11.49
CA SER A 29 2.63 -9.70 -12.79
C SER A 29 2.17 -8.53 -13.66
N GLU A 30 2.99 -8.10 -14.62
CA GLU A 30 2.68 -6.97 -15.52
C GLU A 30 1.33 -7.12 -16.26
N ASP A 31 0.91 -8.36 -16.52
CA ASP A 31 -0.35 -8.68 -17.19
C ASP A 31 -1.57 -8.76 -16.26
N TRP A 32 -1.35 -8.61 -14.94
CA TRP A 32 -2.35 -8.73 -13.87
C TRP A 32 -3.13 -10.05 -13.85
N ARG A 33 -2.64 -11.07 -14.56
CA ARG A 33 -3.38 -12.31 -14.85
C ARG A 33 -2.59 -13.58 -14.52
N GLY A 34 -1.27 -13.49 -14.49
CA GLY A 34 -0.39 -14.65 -14.36
C GLY A 34 -0.27 -15.21 -12.94
N TYR A 35 0.04 -14.36 -11.96
CA TYR A 35 0.25 -14.75 -10.56
C TYR A 35 0.52 -13.52 -9.69
N GLN A 36 0.25 -13.64 -8.39
CA GLN A 36 0.64 -12.64 -7.40
C GLN A 36 1.83 -13.20 -6.61
N ARG A 37 2.93 -12.45 -6.51
CA ARG A 37 3.92 -12.75 -5.48
C ARG A 37 3.32 -12.31 -4.16
N ARG A 38 3.02 -13.28 -3.28
CA ARG A 38 2.98 -12.99 -1.85
C ARG A 38 4.39 -12.65 -1.46
N THR A 39 4.72 -11.37 -1.53
CA THR A 39 5.84 -10.87 -0.78
C THR A 39 5.50 -11.15 0.67
N ASP A 40 6.35 -11.92 1.33
CA ASP A 40 6.40 -12.12 2.77
C ASP A 40 6.82 -10.81 3.48
N CYS A 41 6.22 -9.69 3.04
CA CYS A 41 6.43 -8.35 3.54
C CYS A 41 6.16 -8.35 5.02
N GLY A 42 7.19 -8.15 5.83
CA GLY A 42 7.08 -8.12 7.29
C GLY A 42 6.12 -7.07 7.86
N MET A 43 5.49 -6.23 7.03
CA MET A 43 4.47 -5.27 7.45
C MET A 43 3.16 -5.43 6.68
N THR A 44 2.09 -5.65 7.44
CA THR A 44 0.70 -5.52 7.02
C THR A 44 0.02 -4.52 7.95
N PHE A 45 -0.86 -3.70 7.40
CA PHE A 45 -1.76 -2.90 8.22
C PHE A 45 -2.76 -3.82 8.94
N ARG A 46 -2.97 -3.61 10.24
CA ARG A 46 -3.88 -4.44 11.06
C ARG A 46 -5.35 -4.01 10.99
N ALA A 47 -5.64 -2.99 10.21
CA ALA A 47 -6.98 -2.50 9.93
C ALA A 47 -7.09 -2.15 8.43
N PRO A 48 -8.30 -2.12 7.86
CA PRO A 48 -8.53 -1.62 6.51
C PRO A 48 -7.93 -0.22 6.33
N LEU A 49 -7.52 0.13 5.11
CA LEU A 49 -6.91 1.44 4.84
C LEU A 49 -7.81 2.61 5.27
N ASP A 50 -9.12 2.48 5.03
CA ASP A 50 -10.11 3.50 5.40
C ASP A 50 -10.19 3.74 6.92
N ASP A 51 -9.88 2.72 7.72
CA ASP A 51 -9.91 2.80 9.19
C ASP A 51 -8.59 3.38 9.76
N ILE A 52 -7.54 3.48 8.94
CA ILE A 52 -6.19 4.00 9.31
C ILE A 52 -5.98 5.42 8.77
N ARG A 53 -6.69 5.75 7.69
CA ARG A 53 -6.62 7.07 7.08
C ARG A 53 -6.99 8.18 8.08
N GLY A 54 -6.15 9.21 8.15
CA GLY A 54 -6.28 10.31 9.10
C GLY A 54 -5.88 9.96 10.55
N THR A 55 -5.50 8.72 10.85
CA THR A 55 -5.14 8.31 12.23
C THR A 55 -3.64 8.23 12.47
N VAL A 56 -2.82 8.25 11.41
CA VAL A 56 -1.36 8.16 11.52
C VAL A 56 -0.76 9.55 11.78
N PRO A 57 0.03 9.75 12.86
CA PRO A 57 0.68 11.02 13.11
C PRO A 57 1.64 11.41 11.98
N GLU A 58 1.65 12.69 11.59
CA GLU A 58 2.47 13.20 10.48
C GLU A 58 3.96 12.83 10.62
N ARG A 59 4.49 12.93 11.85
CA ARG A 59 5.89 12.57 12.17
C ARG A 59 6.24 11.10 11.90
N ASP A 60 5.24 10.22 11.88
CA ASP A 60 5.42 8.77 11.75
C ASP A 60 5.17 8.31 10.30
N LEU A 61 4.57 9.16 9.45
CA LEU A 61 4.20 8.81 8.07
C LEU A 61 5.40 8.40 7.22
N VAL A 62 6.48 9.17 7.24
CA VAL A 62 7.67 8.90 6.43
C VAL A 62 8.27 7.54 6.78
N ALA A 63 8.56 7.31 8.07
CA ALA A 63 9.13 6.05 8.53
C ALA A 63 8.20 4.85 8.30
N LEU A 64 6.88 5.08 8.34
CA LEU A 64 5.89 4.05 8.04
C LEU A 64 5.91 3.66 6.57
N THR A 65 5.81 4.63 5.66
CA THR A 65 5.75 4.35 4.21
C THR A 65 7.06 3.79 3.68
N GLU A 66 8.20 4.23 4.22
CA GLU A 66 9.51 3.63 3.94
C GLU A 66 9.55 2.13 4.26
N LYS A 67 9.22 1.76 5.50
CA LYS A 67 9.21 0.35 5.92
C LYS A 67 8.15 -0.47 5.20
N PHE A 68 7.00 0.14 4.89
CA PHE A 68 5.92 -0.56 4.22
C PHE A 68 6.29 -0.96 2.79
N PHE A 69 6.99 -0.09 2.05
CA PHE A 69 7.40 -0.35 0.67
C PHE A 69 8.76 -1.03 0.51
N GLU A 70 9.58 -1.13 1.56
CA GLU A 70 10.89 -1.81 1.52
C GLU A 70 10.87 -3.16 0.76
N PRO A 71 9.89 -4.06 0.96
CA PRO A 71 9.88 -5.35 0.27
C PRO A 71 9.55 -5.27 -1.23
N ALA A 72 8.96 -4.17 -1.68
CA ALA A 72 8.54 -3.93 -3.07
C ALA A 72 9.39 -2.84 -3.75
N ALA A 73 10.46 -2.38 -3.11
CA ALA A 73 11.26 -1.26 -3.60
C ALA A 73 11.77 -1.47 -5.03
N ALA A 74 12.32 -2.65 -5.33
CA ALA A 74 12.81 -2.99 -6.67
C ALA A 74 11.70 -2.97 -7.74
N GLU A 75 10.48 -3.38 -7.38
CA GLU A 75 9.34 -3.38 -8.30
C GLU A 75 8.87 -1.95 -8.58
N LEU A 76 8.80 -1.11 -7.54
CA LEU A 76 8.44 0.30 -7.67
C LEU A 76 9.44 1.07 -8.55
N GLU A 77 10.74 0.85 -8.35
CA GLU A 77 11.77 1.48 -9.21
C GLU A 77 11.66 1.06 -10.68
N ALA A 78 11.27 -0.18 -10.94
CA ALA A 78 11.16 -0.69 -12.31
C ALA A 78 9.84 -0.28 -13.00
N HIS A 79 8.73 -0.25 -12.28
CA HIS A 79 7.39 -0.20 -12.87
C HIS A 79 6.52 0.98 -12.43
N TYR A 80 6.95 1.79 -11.46
CA TYR A 80 6.21 2.97 -11.02
C TYR A 80 6.90 4.28 -11.43
N PRO A 81 6.27 5.15 -12.24
CA PRO A 81 6.89 6.41 -12.65
C PRO A 81 7.18 7.35 -11.47
N GLY A 82 8.46 7.51 -11.14
CA GLY A 82 8.92 8.24 -9.95
C GLY A 82 9.38 7.34 -8.79
N GLY A 83 9.35 6.02 -9.01
CA GLY A 83 9.98 5.04 -8.13
C GLY A 83 9.39 4.99 -6.73
N VAL A 84 10.22 4.53 -5.80
CA VAL A 84 9.86 4.33 -4.39
C VAL A 84 9.54 5.67 -3.71
N GLU A 85 10.34 6.71 -3.98
CA GLU A 85 10.19 8.04 -3.36
C GLU A 85 8.79 8.61 -3.63
N ARG A 86 8.33 8.53 -4.88
CA ARG A 86 7.00 9.02 -5.23
C ARG A 86 5.89 8.19 -4.59
N ALA A 87 6.00 6.86 -4.62
CA ALA A 87 5.01 5.99 -4.00
C ALA A 87 4.88 6.24 -2.48
N GLN A 88 6.00 6.42 -1.78
CA GLN A 88 6.04 6.75 -0.36
C GLN A 88 5.34 8.07 -0.05
N LYS A 89 5.60 9.10 -0.87
CA LYS A 89 4.97 10.42 -0.72
C LYS A 89 3.47 10.34 -0.94
N GLU A 90 3.01 9.71 -2.01
CA GLU A 90 1.59 9.59 -2.32
C GLU A 90 0.84 8.76 -1.27
N LEU A 91 1.45 7.69 -0.74
CA LEU A 91 0.87 6.93 0.37
C LEU A 91 0.80 7.77 1.65
N ALA A 92 1.84 8.55 1.97
CA ALA A 92 1.84 9.42 3.14
C ALA A 92 0.76 10.50 3.04
N GLU A 93 0.64 11.15 1.88
CA GLU A 93 -0.41 12.13 1.59
C GLU A 93 -1.80 11.49 1.75
N TRP A 94 -2.02 10.30 1.18
CA TRP A 94 -3.28 9.58 1.31
C TRP A 94 -3.62 9.24 2.77
N LEU A 95 -2.65 8.73 3.53
CA LEU A 95 -2.82 8.39 4.94
C LEU A 95 -3.05 9.61 5.84
N SER A 96 -2.50 10.78 5.47
CA SER A 96 -2.73 12.04 6.19
C SER A 96 -4.08 12.70 5.87
N ALA A 97 -4.69 12.36 4.73
CA ALA A 97 -5.90 13.00 4.28
C ALA A 97 -7.08 12.58 5.15
N THR A 98 -7.63 13.50 5.95
CA THR A 98 -8.95 13.38 6.54
C THR A 98 -9.99 13.68 5.48
N ASP A 99 -10.81 12.71 5.11
CA ASP A 99 -12.05 12.94 4.33
C ASP A 99 -13.04 13.79 5.15
#